data_AF-A0A162JHL3-F1
#
_entry.id   AF-A0A162JHL3-F1
#
_cell.length_a   1.000
_cell.length_b   1.000
_cell.length_c   1.000
_cell.angle_alpha   90.00
_cell.angle_beta   90.00
_cell.angle_gamma   90.00
#
_symmetry.space_group_name_H-M   'P 1'
#
loop_
_entity.id
_entity.type
_entity.pdbx_description
1 polymer ?
#
loop_
_entity_poly.entity_id
_entity_poly.type
_entity_poly.pdbx_seq_one_letter_code
_entity_poly.pdbx_strand_id
1 'polypeptide(L)'
;MDGTTGKATFGKIDVNGEQGTIGGLTNKTWDPNNYTSGQAATEDQLKVVDKKVEDLGTTIGKGYTFAGDSGSVNKKLGDTVKIAGDGKNITTSVTEDGELKVALNKKIEVEQITSEKMIIKDKDGNTTDVGETLKEHSEQIQENSEAIKKGLNFAGNHGTTNKQLGDTMSIKGKEGVSEEDVQSKYDTENVVTTVDKDGNLWIKLSKNPKFNSVEAGDGETKVTIGNDGVKIGDKIYITKEGLNANNQKIVNVADGTIAQDSKDAVNGGQIHNIVQDINNSINQTNQRVDKLDDRMHRGLANSAAMATLEFLEIGINQATVGAAVGTYRGNQAVAVGVQAAPTENTRVHAKVSVAPSRNNTETMAGVGASWRFNWK
;
A
#
# COMPACT_ATOMS: atom_id res chain seq x y z
N MET A 1 38.49 146.78 9.21
CA MET A 1 37.93 146.50 7.86
C MET A 1 38.23 147.71 6.99
N ASP A 2 38.61 147.51 5.74
CA ASP A 2 38.95 148.59 4.80
C ASP A 2 37.72 149.36 4.24
N GLY A 3 36.50 148.83 4.46
CA GLY A 3 35.25 149.44 4.04
C GLY A 3 34.90 149.25 2.57
N THR A 4 35.80 148.70 1.76
CA THR A 4 35.66 148.56 0.30
C THR A 4 35.77 147.11 -0.19
N THR A 5 36.65 146.27 0.40
CA THR A 5 36.73 144.83 0.08
C THR A 5 36.28 143.94 1.24
N GLY A 6 36.03 144.54 2.42
CA GLY A 6 35.61 143.81 3.61
C GLY A 6 36.72 142.98 4.24
N LYS A 7 38.00 143.27 3.93
CA LYS A 7 39.15 142.56 4.49
C LYS A 7 39.49 143.06 5.89
N ALA A 8 39.75 142.13 6.81
CA ALA A 8 40.26 142.41 8.14
C ALA A 8 40.95 141.20 8.79
N THR A 9 42.14 141.43 9.35
CA THR A 9 42.86 140.46 10.18
C THR A 9 42.58 140.71 11.67
N PHE A 10 42.18 139.68 12.40
CA PHE A 10 41.92 139.70 13.84
C PHE A 10 42.80 138.66 14.53
N GLY A 11 43.98 139.07 14.98
CA GLY A 11 44.97 138.17 15.58
C GLY A 11 45.50 137.18 14.55
N LYS A 12 45.11 135.90 14.67
CA LYS A 12 45.46 134.84 13.72
C LYS A 12 44.38 134.60 12.64
N ILE A 13 43.23 135.25 12.73
CA ILE A 13 42.08 135.05 11.83
C ILE A 13 42.08 136.09 10.73
N ASP A 14 41.88 135.68 9.48
CA ASP A 14 41.76 136.56 8.31
C ASP A 14 40.34 136.48 7.73
N VAL A 15 39.62 137.59 7.72
CA VAL A 15 38.28 137.70 7.11
C VAL A 15 38.42 138.39 5.76
N ASN A 16 37.86 137.79 4.71
CA ASN A 16 37.87 138.34 3.34
C ASN A 16 36.44 138.42 2.78
N GLY A 17 35.81 139.60 2.91
CA GLY A 17 34.45 139.85 2.41
C GLY A 17 34.28 139.71 0.89
N GLU A 18 35.32 140.02 0.11
CA GLU A 18 35.33 139.93 -1.36
C GLU A 18 35.25 138.49 -1.88
N GLN A 19 35.86 137.53 -1.16
CA GLN A 19 35.80 136.10 -1.49
C GLN A 19 34.78 135.32 -0.65
N GLY A 20 34.21 135.93 0.39
CA GLY A 20 33.28 135.27 1.32
C GLY A 20 33.95 134.27 2.27
N THR A 21 35.25 134.40 2.55
CA THR A 21 36.06 133.41 3.29
C THR A 21 36.56 133.90 4.64
N ILE A 22 36.78 132.94 5.56
CA ILE A 22 37.41 133.15 6.88
C ILE A 22 38.55 132.15 7.03
N GLY A 23 39.79 132.66 7.00
CA GLY A 23 41.03 131.90 7.13
C GLY A 23 41.66 132.00 8.52
N GLY A 24 42.75 131.25 8.75
CA GLY A 24 43.56 131.32 9.96
C GLY A 24 43.04 130.55 11.19
N LEU A 25 41.88 129.90 11.06
CA LEU A 25 41.29 129.02 12.07
C LEU A 25 42.21 127.83 12.42
N THR A 26 42.36 127.54 13.71
CA THR A 26 43.30 126.52 14.22
C THR A 26 42.64 125.17 14.58
N ASN A 27 41.32 125.10 14.64
CA ASN A 27 40.55 123.88 14.89
C ASN A 27 40.52 123.00 13.62
N LYS A 28 41.59 122.24 13.37
CA LYS A 28 41.78 121.42 12.16
C LYS A 28 41.45 119.92 12.33
N THR A 29 41.05 119.50 13.52
CA THR A 29 40.76 118.09 13.86
C THR A 29 39.38 117.94 14.48
N TRP A 30 38.68 116.84 14.19
CA TRP A 30 37.34 116.56 14.71
C TRP A 30 37.36 115.42 15.75
N ASP A 31 37.06 115.77 17.00
CA ASP A 31 36.77 114.85 18.10
C ASP A 31 35.31 115.08 18.57
N PRO A 32 34.41 114.08 18.43
CA PRO A 32 33.02 114.22 18.85
C PRO A 32 32.85 114.37 20.37
N ASN A 33 33.84 113.97 21.18
CA ASN A 33 33.77 114.04 22.65
C ASN A 33 34.35 115.34 23.22
N ASN A 34 35.16 116.08 22.43
CA ASN A 34 35.89 117.26 22.89
C ASN A 34 35.79 118.40 21.85
N TYR A 35 34.60 118.99 21.69
CA TYR A 35 34.36 120.13 20.81
C TYR A 35 34.02 121.41 21.60
N THR A 36 34.39 122.57 21.05
CA THR A 36 34.03 123.88 21.63
C THR A 36 32.71 124.37 21.04
N SER A 37 31.67 124.48 21.86
CA SER A 37 30.37 125.00 21.42
C SER A 37 30.45 126.48 21.00
N GLY A 38 29.67 126.87 20.00
CA GLY A 38 29.61 128.25 19.48
C GLY A 38 30.77 128.69 18.58
N GLN A 39 31.77 127.83 18.34
CA GLN A 39 32.85 128.10 17.38
C GLN A 39 32.49 127.60 15.97
N ALA A 40 32.98 128.30 14.94
CA ALA A 40 32.83 127.88 13.55
C ALA A 40 33.72 126.65 13.23
N ALA A 41 33.17 125.67 12.52
CA ALA A 41 33.93 124.53 12.02
C ALA A 41 34.82 124.92 10.83
N THR A 42 35.98 124.27 10.70
CA THR A 42 36.83 124.40 9.51
C THR A 42 36.48 123.39 8.43
N GLU A 43 36.87 123.68 7.18
CA GLU A 43 36.86 122.70 6.09
C GLU A 43 37.72 121.46 6.42
N ASP A 44 38.83 121.65 7.16
CA ASP A 44 39.67 120.55 7.66
C ASP A 44 38.87 119.61 8.59
N GLN A 45 38.05 120.14 9.50
CA GLN A 45 37.15 119.35 10.36
C GLN A 45 36.04 118.67 9.57
N LEU A 46 35.39 119.39 8.65
CA LEU A 46 34.32 118.86 7.81
C LEU A 46 34.81 117.70 6.94
N LYS A 47 36.03 117.81 6.38
CA LYS A 47 36.70 116.74 5.63
C LYS A 47 36.98 115.48 6.46
N VAL A 48 37.28 115.62 7.76
CA VAL A 48 37.44 114.46 8.67
C VAL A 48 36.10 113.79 8.96
N VAL A 49 35.01 114.54 9.06
CA VAL A 49 33.65 114.00 9.21
C VAL A 49 33.20 113.30 7.93
N ASP A 50 33.33 113.97 6.79
CA ASP A 50 33.01 113.47 5.46
C ASP A 50 33.74 112.14 5.18
N LYS A 51 35.05 112.09 5.44
CA LYS A 51 35.82 110.84 5.33
C LYS A 51 35.31 109.73 6.25
N LYS A 52 34.90 110.01 7.49
CA LYS A 52 34.31 109.01 8.39
C LYS A 52 32.97 108.48 7.87
N VAL A 53 32.17 109.34 7.23
CA VAL A 53 30.91 108.96 6.56
C VAL A 53 31.19 108.12 5.32
N GLU A 54 32.20 108.46 4.52
CA GLU A 54 32.67 107.67 3.37
C GLU A 54 33.21 106.29 3.80
N ASP A 55 34.08 106.23 4.82
CA ASP A 55 34.64 104.99 5.34
C ASP A 55 33.55 104.07 5.96
N LEU A 56 32.53 104.65 6.60
CA LEU A 56 31.35 103.92 7.06
C LEU A 56 30.49 103.44 5.87
N GLY A 57 30.26 104.29 4.87
CA GLY A 57 29.50 103.98 3.66
C GLY A 57 30.14 102.87 2.83
N THR A 58 31.47 102.88 2.68
CA THR A 58 32.21 101.79 2.02
C THR A 58 32.20 100.51 2.86
N THR A 59 32.23 100.59 4.18
CA THR A 59 32.18 99.42 5.07
C THR A 59 30.80 98.76 5.07
N ILE A 60 29.72 99.54 5.19
CA ILE A 60 28.33 99.09 5.01
C ILE A 60 28.12 98.56 3.57
N GLY A 61 28.74 99.22 2.58
CA GLY A 61 28.68 98.86 1.17
C GLY A 61 29.34 97.52 0.82
N LYS A 62 30.29 97.04 1.63
CA LYS A 62 30.87 95.67 1.50
C LYS A 62 29.88 94.57 1.87
N GLY A 63 28.83 94.88 2.63
CA GLY A 63 27.80 93.92 3.03
C GLY A 63 28.33 92.74 3.85
N TYR A 64 27.60 91.63 3.80
CA TYR A 64 27.95 90.34 4.40
C TYR A 64 27.96 89.26 3.33
N THR A 65 28.94 88.35 3.41
CA THR A 65 29.06 87.21 2.49
C THR A 65 28.66 85.92 3.20
N PHE A 66 27.71 85.19 2.63
CA PHE A 66 27.37 83.82 2.99
C PHE A 66 28.00 82.89 1.95
N ALA A 67 28.77 81.90 2.39
CA ALA A 67 29.33 80.85 1.53
C ALA A 67 28.62 79.52 1.85
N GLY A 68 28.43 78.69 0.82
CA GLY A 68 27.96 77.30 0.96
C GLY A 68 29.01 76.32 0.46
N ASP A 69 28.67 75.03 0.42
CA ASP A 69 29.54 73.96 -0.08
C ASP A 69 29.96 74.18 -1.54
N SER A 70 29.17 74.93 -2.30
CA SER A 70 29.58 75.55 -3.56
C SER A 70 29.07 76.98 -3.66
N GLY A 71 29.93 77.89 -4.11
CA GLY A 71 29.58 79.30 -4.33
C GLY A 71 29.40 80.14 -3.07
N SER A 72 29.16 81.43 -3.29
CA SER A 72 28.86 82.39 -2.22
C SER A 72 27.97 83.52 -2.72
N VAL A 73 27.29 84.19 -1.81
CA VAL A 73 26.45 85.36 -2.06
C VAL A 73 26.84 86.48 -1.11
N ASN A 74 27.12 87.67 -1.66
CA ASN A 74 27.27 88.90 -0.88
C ASN A 74 25.96 89.69 -0.92
N LYS A 75 25.54 90.21 0.23
CA LYS A 75 24.30 90.98 0.43
C LYS A 75 24.55 92.22 1.28
N LYS A 76 23.86 93.31 0.97
CA LYS A 76 23.96 94.55 1.75
C LYS A 76 23.10 94.46 3.01
N LEU A 77 23.36 95.35 3.98
CA LEU A 77 22.49 95.49 5.16
C LEU A 77 21.05 95.79 4.72
N GLY A 78 20.09 95.00 5.22
CA GLY A 78 18.67 95.07 4.86
C GLY A 78 18.22 94.11 3.75
N ASP A 79 19.14 93.53 2.98
CA ASP A 79 18.78 92.50 1.99
C ASP A 79 18.40 91.17 2.67
N THR A 80 17.45 90.44 2.10
CA THR A 80 17.12 89.07 2.51
C THR A 80 17.97 88.04 1.77
N VAL A 81 18.53 87.06 2.51
CA VAL A 81 19.09 85.82 1.96
C VAL A 81 18.05 84.71 2.13
N LYS A 82 17.55 84.14 1.03
CA LYS A 82 16.68 82.96 1.10
C LYS A 82 17.53 81.70 1.24
N ILE A 83 17.40 81.02 2.38
CA ILE A 83 17.91 79.66 2.57
C ILE A 83 16.79 78.70 2.18
N ALA A 84 17.02 77.89 1.15
CA ALA A 84 16.03 76.98 0.58
C ALA A 84 16.51 75.53 0.73
N GLY A 85 15.58 74.62 1.03
CA GLY A 85 15.80 73.18 0.89
C GLY A 85 15.92 72.73 -0.57
N ASP A 86 16.29 71.47 -0.77
CA ASP A 86 16.45 70.84 -2.10
C ASP A 86 15.12 70.50 -2.80
N GLY A 87 13.99 70.66 -2.10
CA GLY A 87 12.66 70.30 -2.58
C GLY A 87 12.32 68.81 -2.51
N LYS A 88 13.22 67.97 -1.96
CA LYS A 88 13.05 66.52 -1.84
C LYS A 88 13.32 66.01 -0.41
N ASN A 89 14.54 66.18 0.08
CA ASN A 89 15.02 65.59 1.33
C ASN A 89 15.11 66.60 2.48
N ILE A 90 15.41 67.86 2.18
CA ILE A 90 15.60 68.94 3.14
C ILE A 90 14.49 69.97 3.00
N THR A 91 13.91 70.39 4.12
CA THR A 91 13.03 71.54 4.22
C THR A 91 13.61 72.61 5.14
N THR A 92 13.31 73.87 4.81
CA THR A 92 13.77 75.06 5.51
C THR A 92 12.56 75.92 5.85
N SER A 93 12.42 76.35 7.10
CA SER A 93 11.30 77.16 7.58
C SER A 93 11.75 78.16 8.64
N VAL A 94 11.00 79.25 8.83
CA VAL A 94 11.23 80.21 9.91
C VAL A 94 10.04 80.13 10.86
N THR A 95 10.29 80.01 12.16
CA THR A 95 9.22 80.02 13.18
C THR A 95 8.66 81.42 13.40
N GLU A 96 7.53 81.50 14.10
CA GLU A 96 6.94 82.78 14.52
C GLU A 96 7.89 83.59 15.44
N ASP A 97 8.74 82.91 16.20
CA ASP A 97 9.80 83.50 17.04
C ASP A 97 11.07 83.93 16.26
N GLY A 98 11.11 83.69 14.94
CA GLY A 98 12.23 84.05 14.06
C GLY A 98 13.37 83.02 13.97
N GLU A 99 13.19 81.80 14.48
CA GLU A 99 14.19 80.72 14.39
C GLU A 99 14.17 80.06 13.00
N LEU A 100 15.32 79.98 12.33
CA LEU A 100 15.48 79.20 11.11
C LEU A 100 15.64 77.70 11.43
N LYS A 101 14.65 76.90 11.06
CA LYS A 101 14.68 75.44 11.15
C LYS A 101 15.05 74.81 9.82
N VAL A 102 16.05 73.93 9.85
CA VAL A 102 16.43 73.02 8.76
C VAL A 102 16.10 71.60 9.21
N ALA A 103 15.30 70.87 8.44
CA ALA A 103 14.79 69.55 8.82
C ALA A 103 14.84 68.57 7.65
N LEU A 104 14.94 67.28 7.97
CA LEU A 104 14.75 66.18 7.03
C LEU A 104 13.25 65.91 6.82
N ASN A 105 12.87 65.60 5.57
CA ASN A 105 11.51 65.19 5.24
C ASN A 105 11.22 63.75 5.69
N LYS A 106 9.95 63.45 5.97
CA LYS A 106 9.50 62.09 6.39
C LYS A 106 9.76 61.02 5.32
N LYS A 107 9.74 61.40 4.05
CA LYS A 107 10.20 60.57 2.93
C LYS A 107 11.53 61.17 2.48
N ILE A 108 12.55 60.31 2.36
CA ILE A 108 13.84 60.63 1.77
C ILE A 108 13.94 59.87 0.43
N GLU A 109 14.43 60.56 -0.59
CA GLU A 109 14.66 60.06 -1.93
C GLU A 109 16.16 60.04 -2.22
N VAL A 110 16.70 58.85 -2.43
CA VAL A 110 18.11 58.57 -2.74
C VAL A 110 18.18 57.52 -3.84
N GLU A 111 19.13 57.66 -4.76
CA GLU A 111 19.31 56.72 -5.88
C GLU A 111 20.03 55.45 -5.43
N GLN A 112 21.01 55.59 -4.54
CA GLN A 112 21.79 54.50 -3.97
C GLN A 112 22.13 54.81 -2.51
N ILE A 113 22.15 53.78 -1.66
CA ILE A 113 22.68 53.85 -0.30
C ILE A 113 23.97 53.03 -0.27
N THR A 114 25.09 53.66 0.07
CA THR A 114 26.38 53.00 0.30
C THR A 114 26.70 53.13 1.79
N SER A 115 26.58 52.02 2.51
CA SER A 115 26.72 51.94 3.97
C SER A 115 27.27 50.58 4.38
N GLU A 116 28.07 50.52 5.45
CA GLU A 116 28.60 49.24 5.97
C GLU A 116 27.49 48.29 6.48
N LYS A 117 26.43 48.84 7.09
CA LYS A 117 25.24 48.12 7.54
C LYS A 117 23.98 48.96 7.28
N MET A 118 22.90 48.32 6.80
CA MET A 118 21.58 48.95 6.74
C MET A 118 20.73 48.46 7.90
N ILE A 119 20.60 49.31 8.93
CA ILE A 119 19.83 49.02 10.13
C ILE A 119 18.44 49.67 10.04
N ILE A 120 17.40 48.85 10.10
CA ILE A 120 16.01 49.31 10.26
C ILE A 120 15.62 49.17 11.73
N LYS A 121 14.97 50.19 12.30
CA LYS A 121 14.43 50.15 13.66
C LYS A 121 12.91 50.03 13.61
N ASP A 122 12.33 49.12 14.37
CA ASP A 122 10.89 49.00 14.51
C ASP A 122 10.30 50.06 15.47
N LYS A 123 8.97 50.04 15.64
CA LYS A 123 8.24 50.97 16.52
C LYS A 123 8.53 50.78 18.02
N ASP A 124 8.98 49.60 18.42
CA ASP A 124 9.24 49.24 19.83
C ASP A 124 10.71 49.47 20.19
N GLY A 125 11.55 49.68 19.17
CA GLY A 125 12.93 50.08 19.27
C GLY A 125 13.94 48.99 18.91
N ASN A 126 13.49 47.82 18.44
CA ASN A 126 14.38 46.74 18.02
C ASN A 126 15.02 47.07 16.66
N THR A 127 16.24 46.61 16.45
CA THR A 127 17.02 46.87 15.23
C THR A 127 17.26 45.59 14.44
N THR A 128 17.01 45.62 13.13
CA THR A 128 17.31 44.55 12.17
C THR A 128 18.39 45.01 11.21
N ASP A 129 19.45 44.22 11.04
CA ASP A 129 20.40 44.39 9.95
C ASP A 129 19.88 43.68 8.71
N VAL A 130 19.51 44.47 7.70
CA VAL A 130 18.92 43.96 6.46
C VAL A 130 19.93 43.13 5.67
N GLY A 131 21.23 43.45 5.73
CA GLY A 131 22.27 42.69 5.02
C GLY A 131 22.50 41.31 5.64
N GLU A 132 22.48 41.24 6.97
CA GLU A 132 22.62 39.99 7.72
C GLU A 132 21.40 39.08 7.50
N THR A 133 20.18 39.60 7.66
CA THR A 133 18.94 38.84 7.41
C THR A 133 18.81 38.36 5.96
N LEU A 134 19.23 39.16 4.96
CA LEU A 134 19.22 38.71 3.56
C LEU A 134 20.25 37.60 3.30
N LYS A 135 21.41 37.65 3.97
CA LYS A 135 22.42 36.57 3.91
C LYS A 135 21.89 35.28 4.54
N GLU A 136 21.33 35.35 5.75
CA GLU A 136 20.72 34.21 6.44
C GLU A 136 19.61 33.56 5.60
N HIS A 137 18.70 34.37 5.04
CA HIS A 137 17.65 33.86 4.15
C HIS A 137 18.24 33.23 2.87
N SER A 138 19.30 33.81 2.28
CA SER A 138 19.96 33.21 1.11
C SER A 138 20.60 31.87 1.45
N GLU A 139 21.22 31.74 2.62
CA GLU A 139 21.82 30.48 3.12
C GLU A 139 20.72 29.44 3.36
N GLN A 140 19.62 29.80 4.05
CA GLN A 140 18.47 28.92 4.27
C GLN A 140 17.77 28.48 2.97
N ILE A 141 17.63 29.37 1.98
CA ILE A 141 17.07 29.03 0.66
C ILE A 141 17.98 28.03 -0.06
N GLN A 142 19.31 28.20 0.04
CA GLN A 142 20.27 27.27 -0.53
C GLN A 142 20.24 25.90 0.17
N GLU A 143 20.21 25.88 1.51
CA GLU A 143 20.07 24.64 2.28
C GLU A 143 18.77 23.89 1.95
N ASN A 144 17.64 24.58 1.88
CA ASN A 144 16.36 24.00 1.50
C ASN A 144 16.37 23.46 0.06
N SER A 145 16.99 24.20 -0.88
CA SER A 145 17.19 23.74 -2.26
C SER A 145 18.00 22.44 -2.32
N GLU A 146 19.13 22.37 -1.61
CA GLU A 146 19.95 21.15 -1.53
C GLU A 146 19.24 20.00 -0.78
N ALA A 147 18.42 20.30 0.23
CA ALA A 147 17.61 19.30 0.91
C ALA A 147 16.53 18.70 -0.01
N ILE A 148 15.83 19.52 -0.79
CA ILE A 148 14.82 19.07 -1.76
C ILE A 148 15.46 18.21 -2.86
N LYS A 149 16.64 18.59 -3.37
CA LYS A 149 17.39 17.82 -4.38
C LYS A 149 17.80 16.42 -3.92
N LYS A 150 18.00 16.19 -2.62
CA LYS A 150 18.34 14.86 -2.07
C LYS A 150 17.20 13.84 -2.21
N GLY A 151 15.96 14.30 -2.41
CA GLY A 151 14.79 13.45 -2.61
C GLY A 151 14.48 12.51 -1.44
N LEU A 152 13.61 11.53 -1.70
CA LEU A 152 13.23 10.47 -0.77
C LEU A 152 13.79 9.13 -1.24
N ASN A 153 14.46 8.41 -0.34
CA ASN A 153 14.97 7.06 -0.60
C ASN A 153 13.96 6.01 -0.17
N PHE A 154 13.63 5.10 -1.10
CA PHE A 154 12.80 3.92 -0.87
C PHE A 154 13.65 2.66 -1.02
N ALA A 155 13.50 1.70 -0.12
CA ALA A 155 14.20 0.42 -0.14
C ALA A 155 13.19 -0.73 -0.20
N GLY A 156 13.48 -1.74 -1.03
CA GLY A 156 12.84 -3.05 -0.96
C GLY A 156 13.75 -4.08 -0.29
N ASN A 157 13.31 -5.33 -0.20
CA ASN A 157 14.17 -6.45 0.20
C ASN A 157 15.37 -6.59 -0.75
N HIS A 158 15.18 -6.22 -2.02
CA HIS A 158 16.24 -6.12 -3.03
C HIS A 158 16.21 -4.73 -3.71
N GLY A 159 17.31 -3.99 -3.59
CA GLY A 159 17.51 -2.71 -4.25
C GLY A 159 16.90 -1.49 -3.53
N THR A 160 17.32 -0.31 -3.95
CA THR A 160 16.85 0.99 -3.48
C THR A 160 16.59 1.93 -4.67
N THR A 161 15.70 2.91 -4.50
CA THR A 161 15.46 3.98 -5.48
C THR A 161 15.30 5.30 -4.77
N ASN A 162 15.74 6.40 -5.40
CA ASN A 162 15.45 7.75 -4.96
C ASN A 162 14.34 8.35 -5.85
N LYS A 163 13.50 9.21 -5.27
CA LYS A 163 12.48 10.00 -5.97
C LYS A 163 12.54 11.44 -5.47
N GLN A 164 12.70 12.39 -6.38
CA GLN A 164 12.71 13.81 -6.07
C GLN A 164 11.28 14.35 -5.92
N LEU A 165 11.15 15.58 -5.40
CA LEU A 165 9.85 16.21 -5.24
C LEU A 165 9.21 16.46 -6.62
N GLY A 166 8.08 15.81 -6.89
CA GLY A 166 7.39 15.83 -8.18
C GLY A 166 7.45 14.50 -8.94
N ASP A 167 8.39 13.61 -8.60
CA ASP A 167 8.43 12.26 -9.16
C ASP A 167 7.29 11.39 -8.62
N THR A 168 6.80 10.48 -9.46
CA THR A 168 5.81 9.46 -9.04
C THR A 168 6.51 8.20 -8.56
N MET A 169 6.21 7.76 -7.33
CA MET A 169 6.65 6.47 -6.82
C MET A 169 5.62 5.38 -7.12
N SER A 170 5.90 4.53 -8.09
CA SER A 170 5.03 3.38 -8.42
C SER A 170 5.30 2.19 -7.51
N ILE A 171 4.25 1.68 -6.86
CA ILE A 171 4.28 0.43 -6.09
C ILE A 171 3.36 -0.58 -6.81
N LYS A 172 3.93 -1.70 -7.30
CA LYS A 172 3.28 -2.59 -8.27
C LYS A 172 3.40 -4.09 -7.88
N GLY A 173 2.54 -4.96 -8.43
CA GLY A 173 2.46 -6.38 -8.04
C GLY A 173 3.36 -7.35 -8.81
N LYS A 174 3.05 -7.64 -10.08
CA LYS A 174 3.88 -8.42 -11.00
C LYS A 174 3.89 -7.83 -12.42
N GLU A 175 5.07 -7.51 -12.95
CA GLU A 175 5.29 -7.28 -14.40
C GLU A 175 5.99 -8.49 -15.05
N GLY A 176 6.36 -8.41 -16.33
CA GLY A 176 6.99 -9.51 -17.09
C GLY A 176 8.44 -9.80 -16.67
N VAL A 177 8.63 -10.30 -15.45
CA VAL A 177 9.90 -10.30 -14.71
C VAL A 177 11.03 -11.13 -15.34
N SER A 178 12.23 -10.55 -15.31
CA SER A 178 13.52 -11.25 -15.32
C SER A 178 14.62 -10.35 -14.75
N GLU A 179 15.46 -10.88 -13.85
CA GLU A 179 16.91 -10.82 -14.01
C GLU A 179 17.42 -12.28 -13.99
N GLU A 180 17.45 -12.86 -15.19
CA GLU A 180 17.15 -14.27 -15.55
C GLU A 180 15.76 -14.72 -15.11
N ASP A 181 15.59 -15.29 -13.91
CA ASP A 181 14.28 -15.44 -13.26
C ASP A 181 14.16 -14.27 -12.26
N VAL A 182 14.08 -14.48 -10.94
CA VAL A 182 14.77 -13.58 -9.96
C VAL A 182 15.35 -14.34 -8.75
N GLN A 183 16.19 -15.38 -8.86
CA GLN A 183 16.78 -16.05 -10.02
C GLN A 183 16.42 -17.57 -10.10
N SER A 184 15.46 -18.07 -9.29
CA SER A 184 14.93 -19.46 -9.37
C SER A 184 13.43 -19.62 -9.03
N LYS A 185 12.62 -18.53 -9.09
CA LYS A 185 11.19 -18.43 -8.70
C LYS A 185 10.95 -18.26 -7.19
N TYR A 186 11.85 -17.48 -6.57
CA TYR A 186 12.05 -17.28 -5.13
C TYR A 186 10.90 -16.66 -4.33
N ASP A 187 11.24 -16.42 -3.08
CA ASP A 187 10.44 -16.44 -1.88
C ASP A 187 11.10 -15.51 -0.84
N THR A 188 10.32 -15.02 0.13
CA THR A 188 10.79 -14.33 1.36
C THR A 188 10.07 -14.95 2.56
N GLU A 189 9.86 -16.26 2.47
CA GLU A 189 8.80 -17.09 3.05
C GLU A 189 7.36 -16.81 2.58
N ASN A 190 6.96 -15.60 2.14
CA ASN A 190 5.74 -15.40 1.31
C ASN A 190 5.68 -14.15 0.40
N VAL A 191 6.11 -12.96 0.85
CA VAL A 191 5.87 -11.67 0.13
C VAL A 191 7.16 -10.86 -0.07
N VAL A 192 7.68 -10.87 -1.30
CA VAL A 192 8.97 -10.28 -1.70
C VAL A 192 8.79 -8.84 -2.17
N THR A 193 9.68 -7.91 -1.79
CA THR A 193 9.76 -6.60 -2.45
C THR A 193 11.07 -6.36 -3.20
N THR A 194 11.00 -5.79 -4.40
CA THR A 194 12.17 -5.57 -5.28
C THR A 194 12.07 -4.25 -6.02
N VAL A 195 13.16 -3.48 -6.10
CA VAL A 195 13.25 -2.32 -6.99
C VAL A 195 13.72 -2.77 -8.38
N ASP A 196 13.10 -2.27 -9.45
CA ASP A 196 13.52 -2.53 -10.84
C ASP A 196 14.47 -1.44 -11.40
N LYS A 197 14.91 -1.62 -12.65
CA LYS A 197 15.82 -0.70 -13.36
C LYS A 197 15.24 0.69 -13.60
N ASP A 198 13.91 0.80 -13.67
CA ASP A 198 13.19 2.05 -13.85
C ASP A 198 12.87 2.73 -12.50
N GLY A 199 13.24 2.08 -11.38
CA GLY A 199 13.02 2.56 -10.03
C GLY A 199 11.58 2.47 -9.55
N ASN A 200 10.80 1.48 -10.03
CA ASN A 200 9.52 1.10 -9.40
C ASN A 200 9.77 0.10 -8.26
N LEU A 201 8.94 0.13 -7.21
CA LEU A 201 8.95 -0.89 -6.17
C LEU A 201 7.91 -1.97 -6.45
N TRP A 202 8.33 -3.22 -6.42
CA TRP A 202 7.49 -4.39 -6.62
C TRP A 202 7.10 -5.07 -5.31
N ILE A 203 5.93 -5.72 -5.28
CA ILE A 203 5.44 -6.57 -4.18
C ILE A 203 4.91 -7.87 -4.79
N LYS A 204 5.64 -8.98 -4.63
CA LYS A 204 5.43 -10.27 -5.33
C LYS A 204 5.16 -11.39 -4.32
N LEU A 205 4.28 -12.33 -4.65
CA LEU A 205 4.11 -13.58 -3.89
C LEU A 205 5.03 -14.67 -4.42
N SER A 206 5.54 -15.51 -3.53
CA SER A 206 6.35 -16.70 -3.83
C SER A 206 5.63 -17.72 -4.71
N LYS A 207 6.37 -18.50 -5.51
CA LYS A 207 5.75 -19.53 -6.37
C LYS A 207 5.17 -20.72 -5.58
N ASN A 208 5.88 -21.14 -4.53
CA ASN A 208 5.48 -22.23 -3.64
C ASN A 208 5.35 -21.66 -2.21
N PRO A 209 4.35 -20.80 -1.96
CA PRO A 209 4.21 -20.09 -0.70
C PRO A 209 4.02 -21.07 0.46
N LYS A 210 4.71 -20.84 1.59
CA LYS A 210 4.62 -21.71 2.77
C LYS A 210 3.67 -21.12 3.80
N PHE A 211 2.70 -21.92 4.21
CA PHE A 211 1.75 -21.54 5.25
C PHE A 211 1.67 -22.64 6.31
N ASN A 212 1.68 -22.25 7.59
CA ASN A 212 1.38 -23.17 8.70
C ASN A 212 -0.13 -23.53 8.74
N SER A 213 -0.96 -22.60 8.26
CA SER A 213 -2.40 -22.77 8.04
C SER A 213 -2.87 -21.85 6.92
N VAL A 214 -3.77 -22.34 6.06
CA VAL A 214 -4.56 -21.55 5.11
C VAL A 214 -6.02 -21.68 5.51
N GLU A 215 -6.68 -20.54 5.72
CA GLU A 215 -8.09 -20.47 6.07
C GLU A 215 -8.88 -19.80 4.94
N ALA A 216 -10.01 -20.37 4.56
CA ALA A 216 -10.87 -19.85 3.50
C ALA A 216 -12.36 -19.95 3.89
N GLY A 217 -13.09 -18.83 3.74
CA GLY A 217 -14.46 -18.69 4.20
C GLY A 217 -14.58 -18.54 5.73
N ASP A 218 -15.82 -18.54 6.21
CA ASP A 218 -16.18 -18.34 7.61
C ASP A 218 -17.25 -19.34 8.08
N GLY A 219 -17.60 -19.25 9.38
CA GLY A 219 -18.61 -20.09 10.03
C GLY A 219 -18.33 -21.60 9.93
N GLU A 220 -19.40 -22.38 9.90
CA GLU A 220 -19.35 -23.86 9.79
C GLU A 220 -18.74 -24.36 8.46
N THR A 221 -18.64 -23.48 7.46
CA THR A 221 -18.08 -23.79 6.13
C THR A 221 -16.62 -23.40 5.96
N LYS A 222 -16.00 -22.77 6.97
CA LYS A 222 -14.58 -22.38 6.95
C LYS A 222 -13.69 -23.59 6.66
N VAL A 223 -12.98 -23.57 5.53
CA VAL A 223 -11.97 -24.56 5.19
C VAL A 223 -10.66 -24.17 5.87
N THR A 224 -10.03 -25.11 6.56
CA THR A 224 -8.70 -24.93 7.17
C THR A 224 -7.75 -26.02 6.68
N ILE A 225 -6.65 -25.63 6.05
CA ILE A 225 -5.59 -26.53 5.58
C ILE A 225 -4.33 -26.22 6.39
N GLY A 226 -3.86 -27.14 7.24
CA GLY A 226 -2.68 -26.92 8.09
C GLY A 226 -2.08 -28.21 8.63
N ASN A 227 -1.34 -28.10 9.74
CA ASN A 227 -0.60 -29.23 10.34
C ASN A 227 -1.49 -30.45 10.73
N ASP A 228 -2.77 -30.21 11.03
CA ASP A 228 -3.75 -31.26 11.33
C ASP A 228 -4.40 -31.89 10.08
N GLY A 229 -4.01 -31.45 8.88
CA GLY A 229 -4.61 -31.81 7.60
C GLY A 229 -5.69 -30.84 7.14
N VAL A 230 -6.82 -31.35 6.64
CA VAL A 230 -7.91 -30.54 6.05
C VAL A 230 -9.17 -30.62 6.90
N LYS A 231 -9.68 -29.47 7.33
CA LYS A 231 -10.91 -29.31 8.11
C LYS A 231 -11.94 -28.46 7.38
N ILE A 232 -13.22 -28.69 7.67
CA ILE A 232 -14.34 -27.82 7.28
C ILE A 232 -15.17 -27.58 8.55
N GLY A 233 -15.24 -26.33 9.00
CA GLY A 233 -15.68 -26.00 10.36
C GLY A 233 -14.85 -26.78 11.39
N ASP A 234 -15.52 -27.37 12.38
CA ASP A 234 -14.87 -28.17 13.43
C ASP A 234 -14.55 -29.63 13.00
N LYS A 235 -14.91 -30.05 11.78
CA LYS A 235 -14.77 -31.45 11.32
C LYS A 235 -13.48 -31.64 10.51
N ILE A 236 -12.69 -32.64 10.88
CA ILE A 236 -11.44 -33.01 10.19
C ILE A 236 -11.73 -34.08 9.14
N TYR A 237 -11.44 -33.80 7.87
CA TYR A 237 -11.74 -34.67 6.72
C TYR A 237 -10.52 -35.40 6.15
N ILE A 238 -9.32 -34.82 6.26
CA ILE A 238 -8.07 -35.45 5.81
C ILE A 238 -7.05 -35.27 6.92
N THR A 239 -6.31 -36.33 7.22
CA THR A 239 -5.25 -36.42 8.24
C THR A 239 -4.06 -37.21 7.67
N LYS A 240 -2.96 -37.33 8.42
CA LYS A 240 -1.85 -38.23 8.04
C LYS A 240 -2.24 -39.71 8.07
N GLU A 241 -3.29 -40.06 8.82
CA GLU A 241 -3.91 -41.38 8.88
C GLU A 241 -4.84 -41.67 7.68
N GLY A 242 -5.20 -40.65 6.89
CA GLY A 242 -6.04 -40.77 5.69
C GLY A 242 -7.32 -39.92 5.75
N LEU A 243 -8.33 -40.37 4.99
CA LEU A 243 -9.60 -39.65 4.81
C LEU A 243 -10.63 -40.08 5.87
N ASN A 244 -11.17 -39.10 6.59
CA ASN A 244 -12.26 -39.27 7.56
C ASN A 244 -13.57 -38.68 7.01
N ALA A 245 -14.53 -39.54 6.70
CA ALA A 245 -15.84 -39.13 6.19
C ALA A 245 -16.78 -38.55 7.27
N ASN A 246 -16.38 -38.51 8.55
CA ASN A 246 -17.19 -37.99 9.67
C ASN A 246 -18.60 -38.61 9.74
N ASN A 247 -18.67 -39.94 9.57
CA ASN A 247 -19.90 -40.74 9.51
C ASN A 247 -20.90 -40.31 8.42
N GLN A 248 -20.46 -39.57 7.40
CA GLN A 248 -21.29 -39.20 6.25
C GLN A 248 -21.24 -40.25 5.14
N LYS A 249 -22.27 -40.25 4.28
CA LYS A 249 -22.28 -41.06 3.07
C LYS A 249 -21.26 -40.50 2.07
N ILE A 250 -20.38 -41.35 1.55
CA ILE A 250 -19.59 -41.05 0.36
C ILE A 250 -20.45 -41.43 -0.86
N VAL A 251 -20.76 -40.45 -1.69
CA VAL A 251 -21.58 -40.60 -2.90
C VAL A 251 -20.75 -40.33 -4.16
N ASN A 252 -21.27 -40.71 -5.33
CA ASN A 252 -20.58 -40.56 -6.63
C ASN A 252 -19.23 -41.30 -6.73
N VAL A 253 -19.10 -42.42 -6.01
CA VAL A 253 -17.98 -43.35 -6.15
C VAL A 253 -18.19 -44.16 -7.44
N ALA A 254 -17.29 -44.01 -8.41
CA ALA A 254 -17.27 -44.81 -9.64
C ALA A 254 -17.07 -46.30 -9.32
N ASP A 255 -17.35 -47.18 -10.28
CA ASP A 255 -17.12 -48.63 -10.11
C ASP A 255 -15.61 -48.89 -9.88
N GLY A 256 -15.27 -49.45 -8.72
CA GLY A 256 -13.90 -49.83 -8.37
C GLY A 256 -13.50 -51.17 -8.98
N THR A 257 -12.23 -51.37 -9.25
CA THR A 257 -11.73 -52.65 -9.77
C THR A 257 -11.89 -53.74 -8.71
N ILE A 258 -12.61 -54.82 -9.02
CA ILE A 258 -12.74 -55.98 -8.12
C ILE A 258 -11.69 -57.02 -8.51
N ALA A 259 -10.53 -56.93 -7.86
CA ALA A 259 -9.39 -57.85 -8.05
C ALA A 259 -8.62 -58.01 -6.73
N GLN A 260 -7.86 -59.11 -6.60
CA GLN A 260 -7.22 -59.54 -5.34
C GLN A 260 -6.45 -58.43 -4.60
N ASP A 261 -5.66 -57.63 -5.33
CA ASP A 261 -4.82 -56.59 -4.74
C ASP A 261 -5.37 -55.16 -4.92
N SER A 262 -6.60 -55.01 -5.42
CA SER A 262 -7.24 -53.71 -5.61
C SER A 262 -7.29 -52.88 -4.31
N LYS A 263 -7.22 -51.56 -4.48
CA LYS A 263 -7.37 -50.56 -3.41
C LYS A 263 -8.48 -49.56 -3.72
N ASP A 264 -9.24 -49.81 -4.79
CA ASP A 264 -10.37 -48.98 -5.19
C ASP A 264 -11.53 -49.14 -4.21
N ALA A 265 -12.23 -48.04 -3.93
CA ALA A 265 -13.49 -48.10 -3.20
C ALA A 265 -14.56 -48.71 -4.13
N VAL A 266 -15.18 -49.82 -3.71
CA VAL A 266 -16.34 -50.39 -4.41
C VAL A 266 -17.63 -49.69 -3.98
N ASN A 267 -18.55 -49.48 -4.92
CA ASN A 267 -19.84 -48.84 -4.62
C ASN A 267 -20.97 -49.86 -4.37
N GLY A 268 -22.11 -49.36 -3.92
CA GLY A 268 -23.27 -50.19 -3.59
C GLY A 268 -23.88 -50.96 -4.77
N GLY A 269 -23.74 -50.46 -6.01
CA GLY A 269 -24.21 -51.15 -7.21
C GLY A 269 -23.40 -52.42 -7.50
N GLN A 270 -22.08 -52.33 -7.34
CA GLN A 270 -21.20 -53.49 -7.50
C GLN A 270 -21.47 -54.58 -6.44
N ILE A 271 -21.65 -54.18 -5.18
CA ILE A 271 -22.03 -55.11 -4.10
C ILE A 271 -23.40 -55.73 -4.37
N HIS A 272 -24.37 -54.95 -4.88
CA HIS A 272 -25.69 -55.45 -5.24
C HIS A 272 -25.64 -56.55 -6.31
N ASN A 273 -24.83 -56.34 -7.38
CA ASN A 273 -24.65 -57.34 -8.43
C ASN A 273 -24.06 -58.65 -7.87
N ILE A 274 -23.01 -58.57 -7.04
CA ILE A 274 -22.41 -59.74 -6.37
C ILE A 274 -23.45 -60.49 -5.52
N VAL A 275 -24.25 -59.76 -4.75
CA VAL A 275 -25.32 -60.34 -3.92
C VAL A 275 -26.39 -61.03 -4.78
N GLN A 276 -26.73 -60.45 -5.95
CA GLN A 276 -27.67 -61.05 -6.89
C GLN A 276 -27.13 -62.37 -7.47
N ASP A 277 -25.87 -62.41 -7.90
CA ASP A 277 -25.22 -63.62 -8.43
C ASP A 277 -25.08 -64.74 -7.39
N ILE A 278 -24.76 -64.39 -6.15
CA ILE A 278 -24.75 -65.32 -5.01
C ILE A 278 -26.16 -65.88 -4.76
N ASN A 279 -27.19 -65.03 -4.70
CA ASN A 279 -28.57 -65.47 -4.49
C ASN A 279 -29.07 -66.39 -5.61
N ASN A 280 -28.73 -66.08 -6.88
CA ASN A 280 -29.02 -66.94 -8.02
C ASN A 280 -28.35 -68.32 -7.88
N SER A 281 -27.08 -68.35 -7.47
CA SER A 281 -26.30 -69.59 -7.27
C SER A 281 -26.85 -70.43 -6.11
N ILE A 282 -27.25 -69.80 -5.00
CA ILE A 282 -27.91 -70.46 -3.86
C ILE A 282 -29.25 -71.04 -4.30
N ASN A 283 -30.08 -70.28 -5.01
CA ASN A 283 -31.39 -70.74 -5.49
C ASN A 283 -31.27 -71.94 -6.44
N GLN A 284 -30.29 -71.94 -7.36
CA GLN A 284 -29.99 -73.10 -8.20
C GLN A 284 -29.51 -74.31 -7.39
N THR A 285 -28.74 -74.07 -6.33
CA THR A 285 -28.26 -75.14 -5.44
C THR A 285 -29.40 -75.76 -4.65
N ASN A 286 -30.28 -74.96 -4.05
CA ASN A 286 -31.48 -75.42 -3.35
C ASN A 286 -32.35 -76.28 -4.27
N GLN A 287 -32.65 -75.81 -5.48
CA GLN A 287 -33.40 -76.60 -6.47
C GLN A 287 -32.73 -77.92 -6.88
N ARG A 288 -31.39 -78.00 -6.84
CA ARG A 288 -30.65 -79.26 -7.08
C ARG A 288 -30.73 -80.20 -5.88
N VAL A 289 -30.67 -79.66 -4.66
CA VAL A 289 -30.85 -80.41 -3.41
C VAL A 289 -32.29 -80.96 -3.33
N ASP A 290 -33.31 -80.15 -3.58
CA ASP A 290 -34.71 -80.58 -3.61
C ASP A 290 -34.95 -81.71 -4.62
N LYS A 291 -34.38 -81.59 -5.82
CA LYS A 291 -34.43 -82.64 -6.85
C LYS A 291 -33.66 -83.90 -6.44
N LEU A 292 -32.54 -83.76 -5.71
CA LEU A 292 -31.77 -84.91 -5.22
C LEU A 292 -32.52 -85.64 -4.11
N ASP A 293 -33.13 -84.91 -3.17
CA ASP A 293 -33.98 -85.46 -2.10
C ASP A 293 -35.16 -86.26 -2.69
N ASP A 294 -35.90 -85.67 -3.62
CA ASP A 294 -37.00 -86.29 -4.35
C ASP A 294 -36.55 -87.51 -5.20
N ARG A 295 -35.33 -87.49 -5.76
CA ARG A 295 -34.72 -88.66 -6.42
C ARG A 295 -34.31 -89.75 -5.43
N MET A 296 -33.69 -89.38 -4.31
CA MET A 296 -33.30 -90.30 -3.23
C MET A 296 -34.53 -91.02 -2.66
N HIS A 297 -35.60 -90.29 -2.37
CA HIS A 297 -36.86 -90.85 -1.89
C HIS A 297 -37.47 -91.85 -2.88
N ARG A 298 -37.43 -91.55 -4.18
CA ARG A 298 -37.84 -92.51 -5.22
C ARG A 298 -36.90 -93.72 -5.35
N GLY A 299 -35.58 -93.54 -5.27
CA GLY A 299 -34.62 -94.64 -5.27
C GLY A 299 -34.81 -95.60 -4.09
N LEU A 300 -35.09 -95.06 -2.91
CA LEU A 300 -35.43 -95.85 -1.72
C LEU A 300 -36.80 -96.53 -1.85
N ALA A 301 -37.82 -95.86 -2.42
CA ALA A 301 -39.11 -96.48 -2.71
C ALA A 301 -38.99 -97.63 -3.73
N ASN A 302 -38.23 -97.45 -4.81
CA ASN A 302 -37.88 -98.49 -5.80
C ASN A 302 -37.18 -99.68 -5.11
N SER A 303 -36.17 -99.40 -4.28
CA SER A 303 -35.44 -100.42 -3.52
C SER A 303 -36.36 -101.20 -2.59
N ALA A 304 -37.27 -100.51 -1.87
CA ALA A 304 -38.26 -101.14 -1.01
C ALA A 304 -39.22 -102.03 -1.82
N ALA A 305 -39.72 -101.56 -2.97
CA ALA A 305 -40.60 -102.33 -3.85
C ALA A 305 -39.91 -103.61 -4.35
N MET A 306 -38.65 -103.51 -4.79
CA MET A 306 -37.85 -104.65 -5.23
C MET A 306 -37.50 -105.61 -4.09
N ALA A 307 -37.27 -105.12 -2.87
CA ALA A 307 -36.98 -105.93 -1.69
C ALA A 307 -38.21 -106.75 -1.25
N THR A 308 -39.40 -106.14 -1.23
CA THR A 308 -40.67 -106.81 -0.89
C THR A 308 -41.22 -107.70 -2.00
N LEU A 309 -40.62 -107.68 -3.20
CA LEU A 309 -41.03 -108.56 -4.30
C LEU A 309 -40.54 -109.99 -4.06
N GLU A 310 -41.41 -110.81 -3.49
CA GLU A 310 -41.20 -112.25 -3.35
C GLU A 310 -41.71 -113.02 -4.57
N PHE A 311 -41.16 -114.21 -4.78
CA PHE A 311 -41.52 -115.11 -5.87
C PHE A 311 -42.06 -116.41 -5.28
N LEU A 312 -43.14 -116.93 -5.87
CA LEU A 312 -43.66 -118.26 -5.55
C LEU A 312 -42.58 -119.33 -5.79
N GLU A 313 -42.57 -120.37 -4.96
CA GLU A 313 -41.64 -121.48 -5.16
C GLU A 313 -42.03 -122.29 -6.41
N ILE A 314 -41.06 -122.46 -7.33
CA ILE A 314 -41.23 -123.13 -8.62
C ILE A 314 -40.30 -124.34 -8.77
N GLY A 315 -40.71 -125.34 -9.56
CA GLY A 315 -39.89 -126.50 -9.93
C GLY A 315 -38.98 -126.27 -11.14
N ILE A 316 -38.24 -127.30 -11.56
CA ILE A 316 -37.35 -127.23 -12.74
C ILE A 316 -38.14 -126.86 -14.02
N ASN A 317 -37.53 -126.04 -14.88
CA ASN A 317 -38.11 -125.53 -16.13
C ASN A 317 -39.41 -124.74 -15.98
N GLN A 318 -39.73 -124.28 -14.77
CA GLN A 318 -40.81 -123.34 -14.52
C GLN A 318 -40.28 -121.90 -14.42
N ALA A 319 -41.19 -120.94 -14.56
CA ALA A 319 -40.95 -119.53 -14.34
C ALA A 319 -42.15 -118.91 -13.61
N THR A 320 -41.91 -117.82 -12.88
CA THR A 320 -42.94 -117.04 -12.21
C THR A 320 -42.71 -115.55 -12.43
N VAL A 321 -43.79 -114.78 -12.41
CA VAL A 321 -43.80 -113.32 -12.43
C VAL A 321 -44.32 -112.81 -11.10
N GLY A 322 -43.69 -111.76 -10.55
CA GLY A 322 -44.12 -111.11 -9.31
C GLY A 322 -44.24 -109.60 -9.51
N ALA A 323 -45.08 -108.98 -8.69
CA ALA A 323 -45.24 -107.53 -8.63
C ALA A 323 -45.38 -107.07 -7.17
N ALA A 324 -44.81 -105.93 -6.84
CA ALA A 324 -44.85 -105.36 -5.49
C ALA A 324 -44.84 -103.82 -5.53
N VAL A 325 -45.28 -103.19 -4.44
CA VAL A 325 -45.31 -101.73 -4.27
C VAL A 325 -44.51 -101.36 -3.03
N GLY A 326 -43.57 -100.42 -3.19
CA GLY A 326 -42.76 -99.87 -2.11
C GLY A 326 -43.06 -98.40 -1.90
N THR A 327 -42.85 -97.91 -0.67
CA THR A 327 -43.05 -96.50 -0.31
C THR A 327 -41.95 -95.99 0.60
N TYR A 328 -41.53 -94.75 0.41
CA TYR A 328 -40.58 -94.06 1.29
C TYR A 328 -40.87 -92.55 1.30
N ARG A 329 -40.99 -91.94 2.49
CA ARG A 329 -41.23 -90.50 2.71
C ARG A 329 -42.38 -89.87 1.89
N GLY A 330 -43.34 -90.68 1.44
CA GLY A 330 -44.50 -90.25 0.65
C GLY A 330 -44.40 -90.57 -0.85
N ASN A 331 -43.22 -90.89 -1.35
CA ASN A 331 -43.02 -91.40 -2.71
C ASN A 331 -43.38 -92.89 -2.78
N GLN A 332 -43.95 -93.33 -3.91
CA GLN A 332 -44.29 -94.72 -4.17
C GLN A 332 -43.57 -95.23 -5.43
N ALA A 333 -43.30 -96.54 -5.46
CA ALA A 333 -42.69 -97.22 -6.59
C ALA A 333 -43.33 -98.59 -6.81
N VAL A 334 -43.38 -99.02 -8.07
CA VAL A 334 -43.87 -100.34 -8.47
C VAL A 334 -42.70 -101.15 -8.99
N ALA A 335 -42.50 -102.34 -8.43
CA ALA A 335 -41.56 -103.33 -8.92
C ALA A 335 -42.30 -104.47 -9.62
N VAL A 336 -41.73 -104.94 -10.74
CA VAL A 336 -42.10 -106.20 -11.39
C VAL A 336 -40.84 -107.05 -11.58
N GLY A 337 -41.00 -108.36 -11.57
CA GLY A 337 -39.86 -109.25 -11.71
C GLY A 337 -40.25 -110.60 -12.29
N VAL A 338 -39.26 -111.29 -12.81
CA VAL A 338 -39.35 -112.67 -13.28
C VAL A 338 -38.32 -113.54 -12.58
N GLN A 339 -38.70 -114.76 -12.23
CA GLN A 339 -37.80 -115.79 -11.72
C GLN A 339 -37.96 -117.05 -12.56
N ALA A 340 -36.86 -117.74 -12.84
CA ALA A 340 -36.83 -119.04 -13.49
C ALA A 340 -35.94 -120.01 -12.70
N ALA A 341 -36.21 -121.32 -12.82
CA ALA A 341 -35.41 -122.38 -12.22
C ALA A 341 -34.86 -123.33 -13.30
N PRO A 342 -33.67 -123.03 -13.88
CA PRO A 342 -33.06 -123.87 -14.93
C PRO A 342 -32.63 -125.26 -14.46
N THR A 343 -32.42 -125.45 -13.16
CA THR A 343 -32.13 -126.75 -12.53
C THR A 343 -32.86 -126.86 -11.20
N GLU A 344 -32.93 -128.07 -10.62
CA GLU A 344 -33.53 -128.28 -9.29
C GLU A 344 -32.85 -127.50 -8.14
N ASN A 345 -31.61 -127.06 -8.34
CA ASN A 345 -30.81 -126.37 -7.32
C ASN A 345 -30.45 -124.91 -7.71
N THR A 346 -30.81 -124.44 -8.92
CA THR A 346 -30.50 -123.08 -9.37
C THR A 346 -31.78 -122.30 -9.62
N ARG A 347 -31.95 -121.17 -8.92
CA ARG A 347 -32.96 -120.14 -9.28
C ARG A 347 -32.24 -118.88 -9.71
N VAL A 348 -32.72 -118.26 -10.79
CA VAL A 348 -32.26 -116.94 -11.27
C VAL A 348 -33.46 -116.01 -11.33
N HIS A 349 -33.27 -114.74 -10.98
CA HIS A 349 -34.32 -113.74 -11.03
C HIS A 349 -33.81 -112.39 -11.52
N ALA A 350 -34.70 -111.67 -12.20
CA ALA A 350 -34.52 -110.28 -12.60
C ALA A 350 -35.71 -109.47 -12.05
N LYS A 351 -35.41 -108.30 -11.50
CA LYS A 351 -36.39 -107.34 -10.97
C LYS A 351 -36.13 -105.99 -11.62
N VAL A 352 -37.19 -105.28 -11.98
CA VAL A 352 -37.17 -103.88 -12.43
C VAL A 352 -38.24 -103.12 -11.67
N SER A 353 -37.98 -101.87 -11.32
CA SER A 353 -38.93 -101.00 -10.65
C SER A 353 -38.93 -99.59 -11.25
N VAL A 354 -40.07 -98.93 -11.12
CA VAL A 354 -40.28 -97.55 -11.53
C VAL A 354 -41.00 -96.78 -10.44
N ALA A 355 -40.47 -95.61 -10.12
CA ALA A 355 -41.06 -94.61 -9.26
C ALA A 355 -41.41 -93.38 -10.11
N PRO A 356 -42.68 -93.18 -10.47
CA PRO A 356 -43.11 -92.03 -11.24
C PRO A 356 -43.26 -90.77 -10.38
N SER A 357 -43.05 -89.61 -10.99
CA SER A 357 -43.41 -88.29 -10.45
C SER A 357 -43.87 -87.39 -11.61
N ARG A 358 -44.50 -86.25 -11.31
CA ARG A 358 -45.11 -85.37 -12.31
C ARG A 358 -44.15 -84.93 -13.43
N ASN A 359 -42.88 -84.74 -13.09
CA ASN A 359 -41.88 -84.14 -14.00
C ASN A 359 -40.63 -85.02 -14.21
N ASN A 360 -40.57 -86.21 -13.60
CA ASN A 360 -39.40 -87.09 -13.65
C ASN A 360 -39.76 -88.53 -13.24
N THR A 361 -39.03 -89.52 -13.74
CA THR A 361 -39.23 -90.94 -13.42
C THR A 361 -37.90 -91.57 -13.05
N GLU A 362 -37.83 -92.25 -11.91
CA GLU A 362 -36.61 -92.97 -11.49
C GLU A 362 -36.86 -94.47 -11.58
N THR A 363 -35.96 -95.20 -12.24
CA THR A 363 -36.05 -96.64 -12.44
C THR A 363 -34.86 -97.35 -11.81
N MET A 364 -35.08 -98.53 -11.24
CA MET A 364 -34.00 -99.41 -10.77
C MET A 364 -34.16 -100.80 -11.35
N ALA A 365 -33.06 -101.49 -11.60
CA ALA A 365 -33.05 -102.87 -12.06
C ALA A 365 -31.99 -103.67 -11.29
N GLY A 366 -32.23 -104.97 -11.10
CA GLY A 366 -31.33 -105.87 -10.40
C GLY A 366 -31.54 -107.31 -10.84
N VAL A 367 -30.45 -108.05 -10.90
CA VAL A 367 -30.45 -109.49 -11.20
C VAL A 367 -29.79 -110.24 -10.05
N GLY A 368 -30.29 -111.44 -9.76
CA GLY A 368 -29.80 -112.27 -8.67
C GLY A 368 -29.90 -113.76 -9.01
N ALA A 369 -29.01 -114.55 -8.43
CA ALA A 369 -29.03 -116.00 -8.52
C ALA A 369 -28.90 -116.59 -7.11
N SER A 370 -29.59 -117.70 -6.87
CA SER A 370 -29.52 -118.46 -5.63
C SER A 370 -29.31 -119.94 -5.94
N TRP A 371 -28.35 -120.54 -5.24
CA TRP A 371 -28.04 -121.96 -5.36
C TRP A 371 -28.41 -122.71 -4.08
N ARG A 372 -29.14 -123.82 -4.19
CA ARG A 372 -29.47 -124.69 -3.05
C ARG A 372 -28.43 -125.80 -2.91
N PHE A 373 -27.84 -125.89 -1.72
CA PHE A 373 -26.97 -127.01 -1.34
C PHE A 373 -27.74 -127.97 -0.44
N ASN A 374 -27.78 -129.24 -0.81
CA ASN A 374 -28.33 -130.30 0.03
C ASN A 374 -27.16 -131.00 0.74
N TRP A 375 -27.11 -130.91 2.07
CA TRP A 375 -26.16 -131.69 2.88
C TRP A 375 -26.89 -132.93 3.41
N LYS A 376 -26.17 -134.02 3.62
CA LYS A 376 -26.68 -135.30 4.15
C LYS A 376 -26.45 -135.41 5.64
#